data_AF-A0A1J5KWG9-F1
#
_entry.id   AF-A0A1J5KWG9-F1
#
_cell.length_a   1.000
_cell.length_b   1.000
_cell.length_c   1.000
_cell.angle_alpha   90.00
_cell.angle_beta   90.00
_cell.angle_gamma   90.00
#
_symmetry.space_group_name_H-M   'P 1'
#
loop_
_entity.id
_entity.type
_entity.pdbx_description
1 polymer ?
#
loop_
_entity_poly.entity_id
_entity_poly.type
_entity_poly.pdbx_seq_one_letter_code
_entity_poly.pdbx_strand_id
1 'polypeptide(L)'
;MKPFSKLTEKYPFLKIIGNRYVLVTVLFAIWMVFIDNYSLYFEHPILDKEIEKLEENKQYYIQEIKKDSASIRQLRNPDQTEKYAREKYYMKRENEDIYIIEFEEDTPKKETSEDL
;
A
#
# COMPACT_ATOMS: atom_id res chain seq x y z
N MET A 1 29.91 57.34 -24.72
CA MET A 1 30.43 55.98 -25.06
C MET A 1 29.48 54.94 -24.47
N LYS A 2 28.87 54.08 -25.30
CA LYS A 2 28.00 52.99 -24.85
C LYS A 2 28.83 51.70 -24.75
N PRO A 3 29.28 51.25 -23.56
CA PRO A 3 30.19 50.11 -23.44
C PRO A 3 29.52 48.77 -23.81
N PHE A 4 28.19 48.70 -23.74
CA PHE A 4 27.42 47.47 -23.93
C PHE A 4 27.23 47.05 -25.40
N SER A 5 27.35 47.97 -26.37
CA SER A 5 27.13 47.65 -27.79
C SER A 5 28.27 46.82 -28.40
N LYS A 6 29.49 46.92 -27.85
CA LYS A 6 30.64 46.12 -28.29
C LYS A 6 30.55 44.67 -27.84
N LEU A 7 29.89 44.41 -26.70
CA LEU A 7 29.72 43.06 -26.14
C LEU A 7 28.69 42.24 -26.92
N THR A 8 27.65 42.90 -27.46
CA THR A 8 26.59 42.28 -28.26
C THR A 8 27.02 41.88 -29.67
N GLU A 9 28.10 42.45 -30.21
CA GLU A 9 28.67 42.06 -31.52
C GLU A 9 29.55 40.81 -31.43
N LYS A 10 30.28 40.63 -30.31
CA LYS A 10 31.19 39.49 -30.11
C LYS A 10 30.46 38.17 -29.89
N TYR A 11 29.24 38.22 -29.36
CA TYR A 11 28.47 37.04 -28.98
C TYR A 11 27.04 37.12 -29.54
N PRO A 12 26.71 36.36 -30.60
CA PRO A 12 25.40 36.45 -31.25
C PRO A 12 24.23 36.06 -30.34
N PHE A 13 24.48 35.25 -29.30
CA PHE A 13 23.49 34.86 -28.30
C PHE A 13 23.07 36.02 -27.36
N LEU A 14 23.95 37.00 -27.10
CA LEU A 14 23.60 38.18 -26.31
C LEU A 14 22.54 39.05 -27.01
N LYS A 15 22.51 39.06 -28.35
CA LYS A 15 21.50 39.77 -29.13
C LYS A 15 20.10 39.15 -28.98
N ILE A 16 20.05 37.81 -28.79
CA ILE A 16 18.81 37.05 -28.56
C ILE A 16 18.30 37.29 -27.14
N ILE A 17 19.20 37.28 -26.13
CA ILE A 17 18.88 37.55 -24.73
C ILE A 17 18.48 39.02 -24.49
N GLY A 18 18.95 39.95 -25.33
CA GLY A 18 18.56 41.37 -25.25
C GLY A 18 17.11 41.65 -25.65
N ASN A 19 16.38 40.67 -26.18
CA ASN A 19 14.96 40.80 -26.50
C ASN A 19 14.10 40.63 -25.23
N ARG A 20 13.27 41.64 -24.91
CA ARG A 20 12.37 41.61 -23.74
C ARG A 20 11.49 40.37 -23.70
N TYR A 21 11.04 39.87 -24.85
CA TYR A 21 10.23 38.66 -24.93
C TYR A 21 11.00 37.41 -24.50
N VAL A 22 12.27 37.27 -24.90
CA VAL A 22 13.12 36.13 -24.53
C VAL A 22 13.41 36.14 -23.04
N LEU A 23 13.67 37.30 -22.43
CA LEU A 23 13.85 37.40 -20.98
C LEU A 23 12.60 36.98 -20.19
N VAL A 24 11.42 37.41 -20.64
CA VAL A 24 10.16 37.01 -20.00
C VAL A 24 9.89 35.51 -20.19
N THR A 25 10.13 34.96 -21.38
CA THR A 25 9.98 33.52 -21.64
C THR A 25 10.97 32.68 -20.85
N VAL A 26 12.23 33.11 -20.71
CA VAL A 26 13.23 32.39 -19.90
C VAL A 26 12.89 32.46 -18.42
N LEU A 27 12.46 33.61 -17.91
CA LEU A 27 12.02 33.73 -16.52
C LEU A 27 10.77 32.90 -16.25
N PHE A 28 9.83 32.86 -17.19
CA PHE A 28 8.65 31.99 -17.12
C PHE A 28 9.03 30.51 -17.21
N ALA A 29 9.95 30.12 -18.09
CA ALA A 29 10.44 28.75 -18.21
C ALA A 29 11.19 28.30 -16.95
N ILE A 30 12.01 29.17 -16.36
CA ILE A 30 12.65 28.94 -15.07
C ILE A 30 11.58 28.80 -13.98
N TRP A 31 10.55 29.66 -13.97
CA TRP A 31 9.46 29.57 -13.01
C TRP A 31 8.69 28.25 -13.12
N MET A 32 8.35 27.82 -14.35
CA MET A 32 7.78 26.50 -14.60
C MET A 32 8.77 25.40 -14.18
N VAL A 33 10.05 25.46 -14.52
CA VAL A 33 10.99 24.40 -14.13
C VAL A 33 11.15 24.30 -12.60
N PHE A 34 11.28 25.41 -11.87
CA PHE A 34 11.50 25.37 -10.42
C PHE A 34 10.22 25.15 -9.61
N ILE A 35 9.06 25.64 -10.07
CA ILE A 35 7.78 25.54 -9.33
C ILE A 35 6.95 24.34 -9.81
N ASP A 36 7.00 23.97 -11.08
CA ASP A 36 6.26 22.84 -11.66
C ASP A 36 6.98 21.48 -11.39
N ASN A 37 8.31 21.44 -11.19
CA ASN A 37 9.07 20.20 -10.91
C ASN A 37 9.07 19.71 -9.45
N TYR A 38 8.25 20.26 -8.56
CA TYR A 38 8.00 19.55 -7.29
C TYR A 38 7.31 18.18 -7.52
N SER A 39 6.76 17.96 -8.73
CA SER A 39 6.15 16.71 -9.18
C SER A 39 7.15 15.72 -9.83
N LEU A 40 8.06 16.19 -10.69
CA LEU A 40 8.81 15.31 -11.61
C LEU A 40 9.95 14.49 -10.97
N TYR A 41 10.56 14.95 -9.88
CA TYR A 41 11.64 14.23 -9.20
C TYR A 41 11.17 13.34 -8.04
N PHE A 42 9.94 13.54 -7.53
CA PHE A 42 9.44 12.87 -6.33
C PHE A 42 8.34 11.83 -6.60
N GLU A 43 7.65 11.88 -7.75
CA GLU A 43 6.50 11.00 -7.99
C GLU A 43 6.87 9.57 -8.39
N HIS A 44 7.95 9.35 -9.14
CA HIS A 44 8.31 8.00 -9.61
C HIS A 44 8.53 6.98 -8.49
N PRO A 45 9.38 7.23 -7.47
CA PRO A 45 9.62 6.24 -6.42
C PRO A 45 8.43 6.06 -5.46
N ILE A 46 7.45 6.96 -5.45
CA ILE A 46 6.25 6.85 -4.59
C ILE A 46 5.17 6.06 -5.32
N LEU A 47 4.92 6.38 -6.59
CA LEU A 47 3.96 5.66 -7.42
C LEU A 47 4.42 4.21 -7.63
N ASP A 48 5.71 3.98 -7.87
CA ASP A 48 6.24 2.62 -8.02
C ASP A 48 6.07 1.80 -6.74
N LYS A 49 6.28 2.42 -5.57
CA LYS A 49 6.03 1.76 -4.27
C LYS A 49 4.56 1.47 -4.02
N GLU A 50 3.68 2.37 -4.43
CA GLU A 50 2.23 2.17 -4.26
C GLU A 50 1.72 1.06 -5.19
N ILE A 51 2.26 0.98 -6.42
CA ILE A 51 2.01 -0.11 -7.36
C ILE A 51 2.54 -1.44 -6.80
N GLU A 52 3.77 -1.47 -6.28
CA GLU A 52 4.36 -2.68 -5.68
C GLU A 52 3.52 -3.19 -4.50
N LYS A 53 3.09 -2.29 -3.61
CA LYS A 53 2.21 -2.61 -2.48
C LYS A 53 0.85 -3.16 -2.94
N LEU A 54 0.28 -2.59 -3.99
CA LEU A 54 -1.00 -3.06 -4.56
C LEU A 54 -0.84 -4.47 -5.19
N GLU A 55 0.26 -4.71 -5.89
CA GLU A 55 0.55 -6.03 -6.49
C GLU A 55 0.80 -7.09 -5.42
N GLU A 56 1.54 -6.76 -4.35
CA GLU A 56 1.78 -7.66 -3.22
C GLU A 56 0.47 -8.04 -2.52
N ASN A 57 -0.39 -7.06 -2.22
CA ASN A 57 -1.69 -7.31 -1.63
C ASN A 57 -2.56 -8.21 -2.52
N LYS A 58 -2.56 -7.96 -3.83
CA LYS A 58 -3.28 -8.78 -4.80
C LYS A 58 -2.77 -10.22 -4.79
N GLN A 59 -1.45 -10.43 -4.77
CA GLN A 59 -0.87 -11.77 -4.68
C GLN A 59 -1.26 -12.47 -3.37
N TYR A 60 -1.20 -11.77 -2.25
CA TYR A 60 -1.64 -12.28 -0.95
C TYR A 60 -3.10 -12.78 -0.99
N TYR A 61 -4.03 -11.96 -1.47
CA TYR A 61 -5.44 -12.35 -1.54
C TYR A 61 -5.69 -13.51 -2.52
N ILE A 62 -4.99 -13.57 -3.65
CA ILE A 62 -5.09 -14.70 -4.58
C ILE A 62 -4.65 -16.00 -3.91
N GLN A 63 -3.56 -15.96 -3.13
CA GLN A 63 -3.09 -17.13 -2.38
C GLN A 63 -4.08 -17.56 -1.30
N GLU A 64 -4.64 -16.61 -0.54
CA GLU A 64 -5.61 -16.91 0.51
C GLU A 64 -6.91 -17.48 -0.09
N ILE A 65 -7.41 -16.91 -1.20
CA ILE A 65 -8.56 -17.46 -1.93
C ILE A 65 -8.29 -18.89 -2.40
N LYS A 66 -7.07 -19.17 -2.90
CA LYS A 66 -6.71 -20.52 -3.34
C LYS A 66 -6.70 -21.50 -2.16
N LYS A 67 -6.15 -21.10 -1.02
CA LYS A 67 -6.14 -21.89 0.22
C LYS A 67 -7.56 -22.13 0.74
N ASP A 68 -8.38 -21.09 0.80
CA ASP A 68 -9.78 -21.17 1.23
C ASP A 68 -10.60 -22.05 0.28
N SER A 69 -10.38 -21.96 -1.03
CA SER A 69 -11.04 -22.81 -2.01
C SER A 69 -10.71 -24.30 -1.79
N ALA A 70 -9.46 -24.60 -1.38
CA ALA A 70 -9.05 -25.96 -1.04
C ALA A 70 -9.73 -26.44 0.26
N SER A 71 -9.80 -25.58 1.28
CA SER A 71 -10.50 -25.83 2.54
C SER A 71 -12.00 -26.05 2.32
N ILE A 72 -12.66 -25.21 1.51
CA ILE A 72 -14.08 -25.37 1.12
C ILE A 72 -14.28 -26.69 0.38
N ARG A 73 -13.35 -27.09 -0.47
CA ARG A 73 -13.43 -28.37 -1.18
C ARG A 73 -13.33 -29.56 -0.22
N GLN A 74 -12.58 -29.44 0.88
CA GLN A 74 -12.56 -30.45 1.95
C GLN A 74 -13.89 -30.46 2.73
N LEU A 75 -14.47 -29.29 3.00
CA LEU A 75 -15.78 -29.09 3.63
C LEU A 75 -16.99 -29.39 2.71
N ARG A 76 -16.77 -29.83 1.46
CA ARG A 76 -17.85 -30.36 0.62
C ARG A 76 -18.23 -31.79 0.98
N ASN A 77 -17.35 -32.51 1.68
CA ASN A 77 -17.62 -33.85 2.14
C ASN A 77 -18.39 -33.77 3.47
N PRO A 78 -19.60 -34.36 3.56
CA PRO A 78 -20.42 -34.26 4.77
C PRO A 78 -19.69 -34.75 6.03
N ASP A 79 -18.86 -35.80 5.91
CA ASP A 79 -18.06 -36.33 7.02
C ASP A 79 -17.00 -35.33 7.53
N GLN A 80 -16.35 -34.59 6.63
CA GLN A 80 -15.32 -33.61 7.00
C GLN A 80 -15.96 -32.36 7.61
N THR A 81 -17.13 -31.97 7.12
CA THR A 81 -17.91 -30.85 7.64
C THR A 81 -18.44 -31.14 9.04
N GLU A 82 -18.98 -32.35 9.27
CA GLU A 82 -19.41 -32.78 10.59
C GLU A 82 -18.23 -32.81 11.57
N LYS A 83 -17.08 -33.35 11.16
CA LYS A 83 -15.87 -33.34 11.97
C LYS A 83 -15.42 -31.92 12.35
N TYR A 84 -15.38 -31.00 11.38
CA TYR A 84 -15.01 -29.61 11.63
C TYR A 84 -16.00 -28.90 12.57
N ALA A 85 -17.30 -29.10 12.37
CA ALA A 85 -18.34 -28.54 13.23
C ALA A 85 -18.25 -29.06 14.68
N ARG A 86 -17.90 -30.33 14.86
CA ARG A 86 -17.70 -30.95 16.18
C ARG A 86 -16.43 -30.45 16.88
N GLU A 87 -15.31 -30.36 16.16
CA GLU A 87 -14.01 -29.96 16.74
C GLU A 87 -13.90 -28.46 17.01
N LYS A 88 -14.45 -27.60 16.14
CA LYS A 88 -14.33 -26.14 16.27
C LYS A 88 -15.49 -25.48 16.98
N TYR A 89 -16.70 -25.99 16.79
CA TYR A 89 -17.92 -25.35 17.30
C TYR A 89 -18.68 -26.22 18.29
N TYR A 90 -18.16 -27.41 18.63
CA TYR A 90 -18.80 -28.35 19.56
C TYR A 90 -20.27 -28.63 19.20
N MET A 91 -20.59 -28.69 17.90
CA MET A 91 -21.95 -28.99 17.45
C MET A 91 -22.34 -30.43 17.82
N LYS A 92 -23.56 -30.61 18.34
CA LYS A 92 -24.14 -31.90 18.73
C LYS A 92 -25.43 -32.21 17.99
N ARG A 93 -25.75 -33.50 17.90
CA ARG A 93 -27.10 -33.96 17.50
C ARG A 93 -28.05 -33.89 18.70
N GLU A 94 -29.35 -33.88 18.45
CA GLU A 94 -30.36 -33.74 19.51
C GLU A 94 -30.31 -34.88 20.55
N ASN A 95 -29.78 -36.03 20.16
CA ASN A 95 -29.66 -37.24 20.98
C ASN A 95 -28.23 -37.49 21.50
N GLU A 96 -27.37 -36.48 21.51
CA GLU A 96 -25.98 -36.58 21.98
C GLU A 96 -25.68 -35.58 23.12
N ASP A 97 -24.90 -36.02 24.09
CA ASP A 97 -24.39 -35.19 25.19
C ASP A 97 -22.88 -34.97 25.02
N ILE A 98 -22.44 -33.71 25.13
CA ILE A 98 -21.03 -33.30 25.02
C ILE A 98 -20.49 -32.99 26.42
N TYR A 99 -19.33 -33.57 26.74
CA TYR A 99 -18.56 -33.26 27.94
C TYR A 99 -17.27 -32.55 27.55
N ILE A 100 -17.01 -31.37 28.12
CA ILE A 100 -15.73 -30.65 28.00
C ILE A 100 -14.95 -30.93 29.27
N ILE A 101 -13.79 -31.57 29.15
CA ILE A 101 -12.91 -31.89 30.27
C ILE A 101 -11.78 -30.86 30.27
N GLU A 102 -11.79 -29.96 31.24
CA GLU A 102 -10.74 -28.97 31.46
C GLU A 102 -9.86 -29.45 32.62
N PHE A 103 -8.55 -29.50 32.40
CA PHE A 103 -7.58 -29.79 33.47
C PHE A 103 -7.14 -28.48 34.10
N GLU A 104 -7.10 -28.43 35.44
CA GLU A 104 -6.74 -27.21 36.20
C GLU A 104 -5.33 -26.68 35.83
N GLU A 105 -4.43 -27.55 35.36
CA GLU A 105 -3.07 -27.18 34.94
C GLU A 105 -3.02 -26.40 33.62
N ASP A 106 -4.05 -26.49 32.77
CA ASP A 106 -4.08 -25.90 31.43
C ASP A 106 -4.80 -24.53 31.37
N THR A 107 -5.34 -24.06 32.49
CA THR A 107 -6.00 -22.75 32.57
C THR A 107 -5.01 -21.65 32.96
N PRO A 108 -4.85 -20.57 32.15
CA PRO A 108 -4.12 -19.40 32.62
C PRO A 108 -4.87 -18.83 33.83
N LYS A 109 -4.17 -18.74 34.96
CA LYS A 109 -4.70 -18.19 36.22
C LYS A 109 -5.41 -16.87 35.93
N LYS A 110 -6.74 -16.88 36.02
CA LYS A 110 -7.52 -15.64 36.02
C LYS A 110 -7.20 -14.93 37.33
N GLU A 111 -6.44 -13.85 37.25
CA GLU A 111 -6.34 -12.89 38.34
C GLU A 111 -7.73 -12.27 38.51
N THR A 112 -8.43 -12.68 39.57
CA THR A 112 -9.65 -12.04 40.03
C THR A 112 -9.29 -10.60 40.42
N SER A 113 -9.65 -9.63 39.58
CA SER A 113 -9.78 -8.24 40.01
C SER A 113 -10.93 -8.18 41.01
N GLU A 114 -10.58 -8.14 42.29
CA GLU A 114 -11.45 -7.66 43.36
C GLU A 114 -11.89 -6.24 43.01
N ASP A 115 -13.12 -6.09 42.53
CA ASP A 115 -13.81 -4.80 42.53
C ASP A 115 -15.03 -4.92 43.46
N LEU A 116 -14.97 -4.06 44.48
CA LEU A 116 -15.95 -3.82 45.54
C LEU A 116 -17.32 -3.36 45.03
#